data_AF-A0A931K1A4-F1
#
_entry.id   AF-A0A931K1A4-F1
#
_cell.length_a   1.000
_cell.length_b   1.000
_cell.length_c   1.000
_cell.angle_alpha   90.00
_cell.angle_beta   90.00
_cell.angle_gamma   90.00
#
_symmetry.space_group_name_H-M   'P 1'
#
loop_
_entity.id
_entity.type
_entity.pdbx_description
1 polymer ?
#
loop_
_entity_poly.entity_id
_entity_poly.type
_entity_poly.pdbx_seq_one_letter_code
_entity_poly.pdbx_strand_id
1 'polypeptide(L)'
;MIRVSLVRRCDANVVAPRAPRDLDFPIDNRSTAADHSEMMRMLAISLLVVTISPLSARADDEPDCYDAEVSAEIIAQVPTVIPDCDDCLIMRWPWFLDLDVVRTHSGEIDLGPLTVLSVQHTYFREDRGAIRWKLRRNTLAGYNAVGAFGYGPEEQCQPGTPPARPHFDPGDRRTLDDVRREGEERYGRNR
;
A
#
# COMPACT_ATOMS: atom_id res chain seq x y z
N MET A 1 -16.83 -6.85 39.99
CA MET A 1 -16.18 -5.87 40.88
C MET A 1 -15.23 -5.05 40.01
N ILE A 2 -15.55 -3.77 39.84
CA ILE A 2 -15.01 -2.87 38.80
C ILE A 2 -13.72 -2.20 39.32
N ARG A 3 -12.65 -2.17 38.51
CA ARG A 3 -11.54 -1.23 38.68
C ARG A 3 -11.36 -0.43 37.39
N VAL A 4 -11.87 0.80 37.44
CA VAL A 4 -11.61 1.86 36.46
C VAL A 4 -10.29 2.52 36.86
N SER A 5 -9.33 2.60 35.93
CA SER A 5 -8.11 3.41 36.09
C SER A 5 -8.19 4.61 35.15
N LEU A 6 -8.19 5.80 35.74
CA LEU A 6 -8.20 7.10 35.08
C LEU A 6 -6.84 7.47 34.46
N VAL A 7 -6.93 7.99 33.23
CA VAL A 7 -6.33 9.23 32.69
C VAL A 7 -4.90 9.61 33.13
N ARG A 8 -3.99 9.68 32.14
CA ARG A 8 -2.94 10.71 32.08
C ARG A 8 -3.02 11.47 30.77
N ARG A 9 -3.24 12.78 30.88
CA ARG A 9 -3.02 13.78 29.83
C ARG A 9 -1.52 13.93 29.61
N CYS A 10 -1.10 13.95 28.35
CA CYS A 10 0.19 14.50 27.95
C CYS A 10 -0.09 15.80 27.19
N ASP A 11 -0.07 16.91 27.92
CA ASP A 11 0.14 18.24 27.35
C ASP A 11 1.65 18.46 27.24
N ALA A 12 2.17 18.58 26.02
CA ALA A 12 3.49 19.17 25.80
C ALA A 12 3.52 19.85 24.44
N ASN A 13 3.41 21.17 24.51
CA ASN A 13 3.65 22.15 23.45
C ASN A 13 4.92 21.83 22.66
N VAL A 14 4.78 21.58 21.36
CA VAL A 14 5.90 21.66 20.41
C VAL A 14 5.73 22.94 19.61
N VAL A 15 6.62 23.89 19.89
CA VAL A 15 6.76 25.17 19.20
C VAL A 15 7.33 24.90 17.80
N ALA A 16 6.61 25.32 16.77
CA ALA A 16 7.05 25.25 15.37
C ALA A 16 8.19 26.25 15.10
N PRO A 17 9.25 25.87 14.38
CA PRO A 17 10.25 26.82 13.90
C PRO A 17 9.72 27.65 12.71
N ARG A 18 9.94 28.97 12.81
CA ARG A 18 9.64 30.00 11.79
C ARG A 18 10.38 29.75 10.48
N ALA A 19 9.66 29.91 9.37
CA ALA A 19 10.22 30.01 8.02
C ALA A 19 11.12 31.25 7.87
N PRO A 20 12.26 31.15 7.18
CA PRO A 20 12.96 32.30 6.64
C PRO A 20 12.33 32.79 5.34
N ARG A 21 12.33 34.11 5.23
CA ARG A 21 11.88 34.99 4.16
C ARG A 21 12.80 34.98 2.94
N ASP A 22 12.20 35.34 1.81
CA ASP A 22 12.72 36.16 0.71
C ASP A 22 14.11 35.81 0.16
N LEU A 23 14.11 35.15 -1.01
CA LEU A 23 15.19 35.30 -1.98
C LEU A 23 14.57 35.56 -3.36
N ASP A 24 14.49 36.85 -3.69
CA ASP A 24 14.43 37.37 -5.04
C ASP A 24 15.62 36.84 -5.84
N PHE A 25 15.36 36.18 -6.97
CA PHE A 25 16.37 35.98 -8.01
C PHE A 25 15.87 36.55 -9.34
N PRO A 26 16.65 37.45 -9.97
CA PRO A 26 16.26 38.14 -11.18
C PRO A 26 16.29 37.20 -12.40
N ILE A 27 15.33 37.45 -13.29
CA ILE A 27 15.22 36.91 -14.65
C ILE A 27 16.42 37.39 -15.46
N ASP A 28 17.25 36.47 -15.96
CA ASP A 28 18.21 36.76 -17.03
C ASP A 28 17.67 36.18 -18.35
N ASN A 29 17.13 37.10 -19.17
CA ASN A 29 16.76 36.85 -20.55
C ASN A 29 18.02 37.02 -21.41
N ARG A 30 18.61 35.90 -21.86
CA ARG A 30 19.54 35.94 -22.99
C ARG A 30 19.16 34.94 -24.08
N SER A 31 18.43 35.50 -25.04
CA SER A 31 18.29 34.97 -26.40
C SER A 31 19.61 35.17 -27.13
N THR A 32 20.22 34.08 -27.59
CA THR A 32 21.15 34.10 -28.72
C THR A 32 20.85 32.92 -29.62
N ALA A 33 20.27 33.23 -30.78
CA ALA A 33 20.23 32.37 -31.94
C ALA A 33 21.65 31.99 -32.38
N ALA A 34 21.84 30.72 -32.72
CA ALA A 34 22.89 30.29 -33.63
C ALA A 34 22.30 29.22 -34.56
N ASP A 35 22.07 29.68 -35.78
CA ASP A 35 21.79 28.94 -37.00
C ASP A 35 23.03 28.10 -37.41
N HIS A 36 22.85 27.26 -38.44
CA HIS A 36 23.83 26.50 -39.25
C HIS A 36 23.89 24.98 -39.07
N SER A 37 22.98 24.32 -39.79
CA SER A 37 23.25 23.45 -40.97
C SER A 37 24.44 22.47 -40.95
N GLU A 38 24.09 21.19 -41.10
CA GLU A 38 24.72 20.14 -41.90
C GLU A 38 26.23 19.84 -41.75
N MET A 39 26.55 18.62 -41.28
CA MET A 39 27.23 17.60 -42.11
C MET A 39 27.51 16.31 -41.31
N MET A 40 26.79 15.25 -41.67
CA MET A 40 27.31 13.92 -42.04
C MET A 40 28.56 13.35 -41.35
N ARG A 41 28.44 12.06 -40.96
CA ARG A 41 29.46 11.06 -40.52
C ARG A 41 29.45 10.90 -38.99
N MET A 42 29.24 9.73 -38.38
CA MET A 42 29.67 8.36 -38.71
C MET A 42 28.79 7.37 -37.94
N LEU A 43 28.64 6.18 -38.53
CA LEU A 43 28.15 4.96 -37.89
C LEU A 43 28.85 4.67 -36.55
N ALA A 44 28.06 4.39 -35.51
CA ALA A 44 28.40 3.43 -34.46
C ALA A 44 27.09 2.95 -33.80
N ILE A 45 26.47 1.92 -34.40
CA ILE A 45 25.39 1.17 -33.75
C ILE A 45 26.06 0.25 -32.74
N SER A 46 26.29 0.77 -31.53
CA SER A 46 26.66 -0.05 -30.38
C SER A 46 25.38 -0.66 -29.83
N LEU A 47 25.13 -1.94 -30.14
CA LEU A 47 24.09 -2.75 -29.51
C LEU A 47 24.47 -2.96 -28.03
N LEU A 48 24.14 -2.00 -27.17
CA LEU A 48 24.27 -2.14 -25.73
C LEU A 48 23.10 -3.01 -25.26
N VAL A 49 23.31 -4.31 -25.17
CA VAL A 49 22.39 -5.22 -24.46
C VAL A 49 22.51 -4.88 -22.98
N VAL A 50 21.71 -3.92 -22.52
CA VAL A 50 21.53 -3.64 -21.10
C VAL A 50 20.74 -4.80 -20.53
N THR A 51 21.44 -5.77 -19.96
CA THR A 51 20.84 -6.76 -19.07
C THR A 51 20.36 -6.03 -17.83
N ILE A 52 19.11 -5.58 -17.85
CA ILE A 52 18.42 -5.07 -16.66
C ILE A 52 18.20 -6.29 -15.76
N SER A 53 19.17 -6.58 -14.91
CA SER A 53 18.94 -7.50 -13.79
C SER A 53 17.79 -6.91 -12.98
N PRO A 54 16.70 -7.66 -12.71
CA PRO A 54 15.67 -7.18 -11.81
C PRO A 54 16.34 -6.95 -10.45
N LEU A 55 16.48 -5.69 -10.06
CA LEU A 55 16.80 -5.34 -8.68
C LEU A 55 15.67 -5.94 -7.85
N SER A 56 15.97 -6.97 -7.07
CA SER A 56 15.08 -7.42 -6.00
C SER A 56 14.94 -6.28 -5.01
N ALA A 57 13.94 -5.42 -5.24
CA ALA A 57 13.58 -4.34 -4.33
C ALA A 57 13.31 -4.94 -2.95
N ARG A 58 13.92 -4.36 -1.92
CA ARG A 58 13.62 -4.75 -0.54
C ARG A 58 12.27 -4.17 -0.13
N ALA A 59 11.70 -4.68 0.96
CA ALA A 59 10.41 -4.18 1.46
C ALA A 59 10.40 -2.70 1.82
N ASP A 60 11.56 -2.13 2.13
CA ASP A 60 11.71 -0.71 2.42
C ASP A 60 11.78 0.19 1.17
N ASP A 61 11.85 -0.40 -0.04
CA ASP A 61 11.96 0.35 -1.31
C ASP A 61 10.61 0.50 -2.03
N GLU A 62 9.52 -0.03 -1.48
CA GLU A 62 8.20 0.10 -2.10
C GLU A 62 7.63 1.51 -1.88
N PRO A 63 7.16 2.19 -2.95
CA PRO A 63 6.55 3.51 -2.80
C PRO A 63 5.37 3.49 -1.83
N ASP A 64 5.39 4.38 -0.85
CA ASP A 64 4.29 4.60 0.09
C ASP A 64 3.18 5.43 -0.57
N CYS A 65 2.34 4.75 -1.36
CA CYS A 65 1.23 5.34 -2.09
C CYS A 65 0.05 4.35 -2.19
N TYR A 66 -1.11 4.82 -2.67
CA TYR A 66 -2.26 3.95 -2.97
C TYR A 66 -2.71 4.10 -4.44
N ASP A 67 -3.27 3.03 -5.02
CA ASP A 67 -3.80 3.07 -6.39
C ASP A 67 -5.27 3.50 -6.42
N ALA A 68 -6.03 3.09 -5.40
CA ALA A 68 -7.45 3.37 -5.29
C ALA A 68 -7.87 3.62 -3.84
N GLU A 69 -8.91 4.41 -3.68
CA GLU A 69 -9.54 4.65 -2.39
C GLU A 69 -11.03 4.39 -2.48
N VAL A 70 -11.55 3.55 -1.59
CA VAL A 70 -12.95 3.09 -1.61
C VAL A 70 -13.59 3.21 -0.23
N SER A 71 -14.89 3.43 -0.16
CA SER A 71 -15.69 3.12 1.02
C SER A 71 -16.21 1.70 0.88
N ALA A 72 -15.93 0.85 1.87
CA ALA A 72 -16.36 -0.54 1.84
C ALA A 72 -16.63 -1.10 3.25
N GLU A 73 -17.54 -2.06 3.32
CA GLU A 73 -17.87 -2.83 4.51
C GLU A 73 -17.07 -4.13 4.53
N ILE A 74 -16.63 -4.58 5.70
CA ILE A 74 -16.07 -5.92 5.82
C ILE A 74 -17.23 -6.91 5.87
N ILE A 75 -17.27 -7.85 4.93
CA ILE A 75 -18.29 -8.91 4.87
C ILE A 75 -17.76 -10.28 5.27
N ALA A 76 -16.44 -10.47 5.27
CA ALA A 76 -15.78 -11.60 5.88
C ALA A 76 -14.29 -11.33 6.12
N GLN A 77 -13.71 -12.02 7.10
CA GLN A 77 -12.26 -11.99 7.33
C GLN A 77 -11.76 -13.40 7.60
N VAL A 78 -10.66 -13.76 6.96
CA VAL A 78 -10.01 -15.06 7.10
C VAL A 78 -8.53 -14.82 7.41
N PRO A 79 -8.03 -15.14 8.61
CA PRO A 79 -6.61 -15.07 8.88
C PRO A 79 -5.89 -16.21 8.15
N THR A 80 -4.65 -15.97 7.71
CA THR A 80 -3.78 -17.09 7.31
C THR A 80 -3.46 -17.94 8.56
N VAL A 81 -3.03 -19.19 8.37
CA VAL A 81 -2.69 -20.06 9.50
C VAL A 81 -1.56 -19.45 10.33
N ILE A 82 -1.89 -19.13 11.58
CA ILE A 82 -0.94 -18.69 12.58
C ILE A 82 -0.14 -19.92 13.01
N PRO A 83 1.20 -19.93 12.86
CA PRO A 83 2.02 -21.03 13.30
C PRO A 83 1.98 -21.14 14.82
N ASP A 84 1.98 -22.38 15.32
CA ASP A 84 2.08 -22.61 16.75
C ASP A 84 3.46 -22.13 17.25
N CYS A 85 3.44 -21.36 18.34
CA CYS A 85 4.64 -20.88 19.02
C CYS A 85 4.41 -20.91 20.53
N ASP A 86 5.38 -21.37 21.29
CA ASP A 86 5.19 -21.58 22.73
C ASP A 86 5.28 -20.26 23.53
N ASP A 87 6.16 -19.33 23.14
CA ASP A 87 6.44 -18.08 23.87
C ASP A 87 6.35 -16.82 22.98
N CYS A 88 5.43 -16.77 22.01
CA CYS A 88 5.31 -15.61 21.12
C CYS A 88 3.97 -14.86 21.25
N LEU A 89 4.04 -13.52 21.35
CA LEU A 89 2.88 -12.64 21.33
C LEU A 89 2.66 -12.10 19.92
N ILE A 90 1.73 -12.72 19.20
CA ILE A 90 1.36 -12.30 17.84
C ILE A 90 0.30 -11.20 17.91
N MET A 91 0.74 -9.95 17.80
CA MET A 91 -0.16 -8.79 17.85
C MET A 91 -0.83 -8.49 16.50
N ARG A 92 -0.15 -8.76 15.39
CA ARG A 92 -0.63 -8.53 14.01
C ARG A 92 -0.35 -9.76 13.18
N TRP A 93 -1.24 -10.05 12.24
CA TRP A 93 -1.16 -11.21 11.37
C TRP A 93 -1.69 -10.88 9.97
N PRO A 94 -1.33 -11.65 8.93
CA PRO A 94 -1.94 -11.54 7.61
C PRO A 94 -3.38 -12.08 7.55
N TRP A 95 -4.23 -11.36 6.81
CA TRP A 95 -5.64 -11.69 6.59
C TRP A 95 -6.03 -11.52 5.13
N PHE A 96 -7.00 -12.33 4.71
CA PHE A 96 -7.90 -12.02 3.61
C PHE A 96 -9.10 -11.25 4.16
N LEU A 97 -9.39 -10.10 3.57
CA LEU A 97 -10.60 -9.33 3.85
C LEU A 97 -11.49 -9.37 2.62
N ASP A 98 -12.70 -9.86 2.79
CA ASP A 98 -13.76 -9.64 1.81
C ASP A 98 -14.43 -8.33 2.15
N LEU A 99 -14.36 -7.40 1.21
CA LEU A 99 -14.98 -6.09 1.29
C LEU A 99 -16.20 -6.04 0.37
N ASP A 100 -17.24 -5.33 0.77
CA ASP A 100 -18.31 -4.91 -0.12
C ASP A 100 -18.15 -3.42 -0.44
N VAL A 101 -17.69 -3.12 -1.65
CA VAL A 101 -17.37 -1.77 -2.11
C VAL A 101 -18.64 -1.02 -2.46
N VAL A 102 -18.99 -0.04 -1.62
CA VAL A 102 -20.20 0.78 -1.80
C VAL A 102 -19.92 2.07 -2.58
N ARG A 103 -18.66 2.54 -2.60
CA ARG A 103 -18.27 3.75 -3.32
C ARG A 103 -16.77 3.77 -3.61
N THR A 104 -16.40 4.17 -4.83
CA THR A 104 -15.03 4.49 -5.21
C THR A 104 -14.81 6.01 -5.15
N HIS A 105 -13.77 6.46 -4.45
CA HIS A 105 -13.40 7.88 -4.31
C HIS A 105 -12.29 8.27 -5.28
N SER A 106 -11.36 7.35 -5.55
CA SER A 106 -10.26 7.50 -6.50
C SER A 106 -9.78 6.14 -7.01
N GLY A 107 -9.14 6.15 -8.18
CA GLY A 107 -8.72 4.93 -8.87
C GLY A 107 -9.87 4.20 -9.57
N GLU A 108 -9.55 3.06 -10.17
CA GLU A 108 -10.49 2.22 -10.91
C GLU A 108 -10.71 0.92 -10.14
N ILE A 109 -11.85 0.85 -9.44
CA ILE A 109 -12.35 -0.34 -8.73
C ILE A 109 -13.87 -0.37 -8.88
N ASP A 110 -14.37 -1.53 -9.27
CA ASP A 110 -15.80 -1.79 -9.41
C ASP A 110 -16.51 -1.87 -8.05
N LEU A 111 -17.80 -1.53 -8.04
CA LEU A 111 -18.64 -1.68 -6.86
C LEU A 111 -18.96 -3.16 -6.60
N GLY A 112 -19.18 -3.51 -5.33
CA GLY A 112 -19.52 -4.86 -4.90
C GLY A 112 -18.35 -5.61 -4.24
N PRO A 113 -18.41 -6.95 -4.22
CA PRO A 113 -17.44 -7.77 -3.49
C PRO A 113 -16.01 -7.66 -4.03
N LEU A 114 -15.06 -7.44 -3.13
CA LEU A 114 -13.63 -7.36 -3.43
C LEU A 114 -12.83 -8.05 -2.32
N THR A 115 -12.00 -9.02 -2.66
CA THR A 115 -11.05 -9.62 -1.72
C THR A 115 -9.73 -8.85 -1.75
N VAL A 116 -9.24 -8.45 -0.58
CA VAL A 116 -7.94 -7.75 -0.40
C VAL A 116 -7.08 -8.45 0.65
N LEU A 117 -5.77 -8.27 0.54
CA LEU A 117 -4.81 -8.73 1.54
C LEU A 117 -4.58 -7.63 2.57
N SER A 118 -4.48 -7.99 3.85
CA SER A 118 -4.23 -7.04 4.93
C SER A 118 -3.27 -7.63 5.96
N VAL A 119 -2.53 -6.76 6.66
CA VAL A 119 -1.82 -7.10 7.90
C VAL A 119 -2.43 -6.29 9.04
N GLN A 120 -3.24 -6.94 9.87
CA GLN A 120 -4.02 -6.28 10.92
C GLN A 120 -3.90 -7.04 12.24
N HIS A 121 -4.46 -6.47 13.31
CA HIS A 121 -4.47 -7.12 14.62
C HIS A 121 -5.14 -8.51 14.55
N THR A 122 -4.70 -9.42 15.41
CA THR A 122 -5.23 -10.80 15.48
C THR A 122 -6.67 -10.88 15.98
N TYR A 123 -7.23 -9.79 16.50
CA TYR A 123 -8.63 -9.70 16.87
C TYR A 123 -9.52 -9.42 15.65
N PHE A 124 -10.61 -10.19 15.55
CA PHE A 124 -11.66 -9.96 14.55
C PHE A 124 -12.34 -8.61 14.76
N ARG A 125 -12.78 -7.98 13.67
CA ARG A 125 -13.35 -6.62 13.70
C ARG A 125 -14.75 -6.61 13.09
N GLU A 126 -15.78 -6.66 13.94
CA GLU A 126 -17.20 -6.65 13.55
C GLU A 126 -17.82 -5.25 13.60
N ASP A 127 -17.12 -4.30 14.21
CA ASP A 127 -17.74 -3.13 14.83
C ASP A 127 -17.94 -1.94 13.89
N ARG A 128 -17.73 -2.08 12.57
CA ARG A 128 -17.66 -0.92 11.67
C ARG A 128 -18.33 -1.19 10.33
N GLY A 129 -19.39 -0.42 10.06
CA GLY A 129 -19.99 -0.29 8.73
C GLY A 129 -19.02 0.33 7.72
N ALA A 130 -19.52 0.90 6.64
CA ALA A 130 -18.65 1.32 5.54
C ALA A 130 -17.59 2.35 5.95
N ILE A 131 -16.31 2.00 5.80
CA ILE A 131 -15.17 2.90 6.08
C ILE A 131 -14.27 3.06 4.87
N ARG A 132 -13.44 4.11 4.88
CA ARG A 132 -12.50 4.39 3.79
C ARG A 132 -11.28 3.47 3.89
N TRP A 133 -11.01 2.79 2.78
CA TRP A 133 -9.87 1.91 2.55
C TRP A 133 -9.00 2.50 1.44
N LYS A 134 -7.69 2.47 1.66
CA LYS A 134 -6.69 2.78 0.64
C LYS A 134 -6.05 1.47 0.19
N LEU A 135 -6.13 1.22 -1.11
CA LEU A 135 -5.79 -0.05 -1.74
C LEU A 135 -4.65 0.13 -2.72
N ARG A 136 -3.70 -0.80 -2.69
CA ARG A 136 -2.53 -0.85 -3.57
C ARG A 136 -2.58 -2.14 -4.38
N ARG A 137 -2.51 -2.05 -5.71
CA ARG A 137 -2.41 -3.23 -6.60
C ARG A 137 -1.17 -4.03 -6.24
N ASN A 138 -1.29 -5.36 -6.23
CA ASN A 138 -0.16 -6.24 -5.97
C ASN A 138 0.19 -7.14 -7.16
N THR A 139 1.36 -7.76 -7.12
CA THR A 139 1.89 -8.62 -8.19
C THR A 139 1.13 -9.95 -8.37
N LEU A 140 0.22 -10.30 -7.45
CA LEU A 140 -0.65 -11.48 -7.53
C LEU A 140 -2.06 -11.13 -8.08
N ALA A 141 -2.15 -10.05 -8.87
CA ALA A 141 -3.38 -9.59 -9.53
C ALA A 141 -4.54 -9.25 -8.56
N GLY A 142 -4.22 -8.86 -7.33
CA GLY A 142 -5.19 -8.38 -6.34
C GLY A 142 -4.79 -7.04 -5.72
N TYR A 143 -5.25 -6.79 -4.50
CA TYR A 143 -4.94 -5.57 -3.75
C TYR A 143 -4.42 -5.88 -2.34
N ASN A 144 -3.50 -5.02 -1.88
CA ASN A 144 -3.12 -4.87 -0.49
C ASN A 144 -3.88 -3.69 0.11
N ALA A 145 -4.48 -3.87 1.28
CA ALA A 145 -4.93 -2.77 2.12
C ALA A 145 -3.69 -2.09 2.74
N VAL A 146 -3.42 -0.85 2.33
CA VAL A 146 -2.29 -0.04 2.83
C VAL A 146 -2.74 1.06 3.79
N GLY A 147 -4.05 1.29 3.89
CA GLY A 147 -4.62 2.26 4.81
C GLY A 147 -6.10 1.99 5.06
N ALA A 148 -6.56 2.36 6.26
CA ALA A 148 -7.95 2.32 6.66
C ALA A 148 -8.21 3.38 7.73
N PHE A 149 -9.47 3.81 7.89
CA PHE A 149 -9.87 4.79 8.92
C PHE A 149 -9.10 6.11 8.86
N GLY A 150 -8.72 6.56 7.66
CA GLY A 150 -7.93 7.78 7.47
C GLY A 150 -6.43 7.62 7.72
N TYR A 151 -5.95 6.44 8.13
CA TYR A 151 -4.53 6.10 8.19
C TYR A 151 -4.03 5.55 6.85
N GLY A 152 -2.70 5.55 6.67
CA GLY A 152 -2.02 5.08 5.46
C GLY A 152 -1.62 6.23 4.53
N PRO A 153 -0.97 5.92 3.39
CA PRO A 153 -0.34 6.91 2.51
C PRO A 153 -1.32 7.99 2.06
N GLU A 154 -0.91 9.25 2.12
CA GLU A 154 -1.75 10.39 1.70
C GLU A 154 -1.81 10.55 0.18
N GLU A 155 -0.77 10.09 -0.52
CA GLU A 155 -0.60 10.31 -1.95
C GLU A 155 -1.05 9.09 -2.78
N GLN A 156 -1.73 9.40 -3.89
CA GLN A 156 -2.04 8.39 -4.91
C GLN A 156 -0.77 8.07 -5.71
N CYS A 157 -0.61 6.80 -6.09
CA CYS A 157 0.51 6.37 -6.91
C CYS A 157 0.50 7.08 -8.27
N GLN A 158 1.69 7.49 -8.73
CA GLN A 158 1.85 8.07 -10.05
C GLN A 158 1.51 7.02 -11.13
N PRO A 159 0.99 7.45 -12.30
CA PRO A 159 0.77 6.53 -13.42
C PRO A 159 2.04 5.75 -13.77
N GLY A 160 1.90 4.43 -14.01
CA GLY A 160 3.02 3.54 -14.32
C GLY A 160 3.81 3.03 -13.12
N THR A 161 3.44 3.41 -11.89
CA THR A 161 4.02 2.79 -10.68
C THR A 161 3.77 1.26 -10.71
N PRO A 162 4.82 0.42 -10.60
CA PRO A 162 4.67 -1.03 -10.65
C PRO A 162 3.81 -1.54 -9.48
N PRO A 163 3.09 -2.67 -9.59
CA PRO A 163 2.36 -3.25 -8.46
C PRO A 163 3.28 -3.56 -7.27
N ALA A 164 2.76 -3.41 -6.06
CA ALA A 164 3.45 -3.75 -4.81
C ALA A 164 3.62 -5.27 -4.65
N ARG A 165 4.54 -5.73 -3.79
CA ARG A 165 4.54 -7.15 -3.41
C ARG A 165 3.33 -7.44 -2.54
N PRO A 166 2.71 -8.63 -2.63
CA PRO A 166 1.61 -8.98 -1.73
C PRO A 166 2.10 -8.96 -0.28
N HIS A 167 1.19 -8.66 0.66
CA HIS A 167 1.52 -8.63 2.09
C HIS A 167 2.07 -9.96 2.63
N PHE A 168 1.81 -11.06 1.93
CA PHE A 168 2.40 -12.36 2.21
C PHE A 168 2.58 -13.15 0.91
N ASP A 169 3.57 -14.02 0.92
CA ASP A 169 3.88 -14.93 -0.18
C ASP A 169 3.24 -16.30 0.12
N PRO A 170 2.38 -16.85 -0.75
CA PRO A 170 1.86 -18.20 -0.60
C PRO A 170 2.94 -19.29 -0.75
N GLY A 171 4.10 -18.97 -1.33
CA GLY A 171 5.21 -19.87 -1.63
C GLY A 171 5.10 -20.55 -2.99
N ASP A 172 6.19 -21.20 -3.43
CA ASP A 172 6.43 -21.65 -4.81
C ASP A 172 5.40 -22.64 -5.43
N ARG A 173 4.44 -23.13 -4.66
CA ARG A 173 3.48 -24.17 -5.09
C ARG A 173 2.04 -23.93 -4.64
N ARG A 174 1.75 -22.76 -4.08
CA ARG A 174 0.44 -22.45 -3.54
C ARG A 174 -0.10 -21.18 -4.16
N THR A 175 -1.41 -21.13 -4.32
CA THR A 175 -2.13 -19.92 -4.68
C THR A 175 -2.61 -19.19 -3.42
N LEU A 176 -3.02 -17.93 -3.57
CA LEU A 176 -3.71 -17.20 -2.50
C LEU A 176 -4.97 -17.94 -2.05
N ASP A 177 -5.70 -18.56 -2.98
CA ASP A 177 -6.89 -19.35 -2.67
C ASP A 177 -6.58 -20.59 -1.83
N ASP A 178 -5.43 -21.24 -2.06
CA ASP A 178 -5.00 -22.36 -1.22
C ASP A 178 -4.69 -21.94 0.21
N VAL A 179 -4.08 -20.76 0.39
CA VAL A 179 -3.80 -20.20 1.72
C VAL A 179 -5.10 -19.77 2.41
N ARG A 180 -6.02 -19.16 1.65
CA ARG A 180 -7.34 -18.78 2.14
C ARG A 180 -8.13 -19.99 2.62
N ARG A 181 -8.23 -21.03 1.79
CA ARG A 181 -8.96 -22.26 2.11
C ARG A 181 -8.45 -22.91 3.39
N GLU A 182 -7.12 -22.98 3.56
CA GLU A 182 -6.52 -23.49 4.80
C GLU A 182 -6.93 -22.66 6.04
N GLY A 183 -6.94 -21.33 5.90
CA GLY A 183 -7.43 -20.43 6.94
C GLY A 183 -8.92 -20.63 7.26
N GLU A 184 -9.76 -20.77 6.23
CA GLU A 184 -11.20 -21.03 6.39
C GLU A 184 -11.46 -22.40 7.05
N GLU A 185 -10.68 -23.42 6.71
CA GLU A 185 -10.77 -24.75 7.34
C GLU A 185 -10.39 -24.72 8.83
N ARG A 186 -9.39 -23.92 9.21
CA ARG A 186 -8.91 -23.85 10.60
C ARG A 186 -9.74 -22.93 11.49
N TYR A 187 -10.15 -21.78 10.97
CA TYR A 187 -10.77 -20.70 11.77
C TYR A 187 -12.24 -20.44 11.44
N GLY A 188 -12.75 -21.03 10.35
CA GLY A 188 -14.05 -20.66 9.77
C GLY A 188 -13.99 -19.33 9.01
N ARG A 189 -15.12 -18.99 8.39
CA ARG A 189 -15.34 -17.69 7.75
C ARG A 189 -16.11 -16.80 8.71
N ASN A 190 -15.41 -15.89 9.37
CA ASN A 190 -16.02 -14.96 10.32
C ASN A 190 -16.62 -13.77 9.56
N ARG A 191 -17.84 -13.38 9.92
CA ARG A 191 -18.65 -12.33 9.30
C ARG A 191 -18.67 -11.07 10.16
#